data_AF-A0A1Y1V641-F1
#
_entry.id   AF-A0A1Y1V641-F1
#
_cell.length_a   1.000
_cell.length_b   1.000
_cell.length_c   1.000
_cell.angle_alpha   90.00
_cell.angle_beta   90.00
_cell.angle_gamma   90.00
#
_symmetry.space_group_name_H-M   'P 1'
#
loop_
_entity.id
_entity.type
_entity.pdbx_description
1 polymer ?
#
loop_
_entity_poly.entity_id
_entity_poly.type
_entity_poly.pdbx_seq_one_letter_code
_entity_poly.pdbx_strand_id
1 'polypeptide(L)'
;MLKEVSTPGKLDTYPWRNLSRLYRETDLWTYNGKTTTWQQATERLELFKTKSESITKKFKMEDSKLVFDQFIKLNHDTIVLKQFYSINQTALYMILSNHDKDTKLNACEGLPCFVSTDFFSDSINKCITYEITNDLLGIIPDPEKYSCPICQELAYKPIRLNCNHLFCLKCLIKAQKKNLDNCPVCRAKDAVKNATSKNLDKKLLNILTTDFPREIRAR
;
A
#
# COMPACT_ATOMS: atom_id res chain seq x y z
N MET A 1 -14.27 -10.73 -7.37
CA MET A 1 -14.35 -9.40 -8.01
C MET A 1 -13.00 -8.73 -8.25
N LEU A 2 -12.31 -8.08 -7.30
CA LEU A 2 -11.03 -7.38 -7.63
C LEU A 2 -9.98 -8.29 -8.28
N LYS A 3 -9.83 -9.54 -7.81
CA LYS A 3 -8.97 -10.54 -8.45
C LYS A 3 -9.34 -10.79 -9.92
N GLU A 4 -10.62 -10.89 -10.24
CA GLU A 4 -11.09 -11.22 -11.60
C GLU A 4 -10.76 -10.16 -12.64
N VAL A 5 -10.53 -8.92 -12.20
CA VAL A 5 -10.24 -7.77 -13.08
C VAL A 5 -8.77 -7.34 -13.06
N SER A 6 -8.00 -7.71 -12.02
CA SER A 6 -6.64 -7.22 -11.78
C SER A 6 -5.54 -8.29 -11.79
N THR A 7 -5.88 -9.60 -11.81
CA THR A 7 -4.88 -10.67 -11.90
C THR A 7 -4.16 -10.66 -13.25
N PRO A 8 -2.91 -11.17 -13.31
CA PRO A 8 -2.17 -11.23 -14.56
C PRO A 8 -2.93 -11.90 -15.70
N GLY A 9 -2.77 -11.33 -16.90
CA GLY A 9 -3.46 -11.80 -18.11
C GLY A 9 -4.85 -11.19 -18.33
N LYS A 10 -5.43 -10.51 -17.34
CA LYS A 10 -6.68 -9.75 -17.52
C LYS A 10 -6.43 -8.45 -18.29
N LEU A 11 -7.45 -7.99 -19.03
CA LEU A 11 -7.36 -6.80 -19.88
C LEU A 11 -6.98 -5.54 -19.08
N ASP A 12 -7.47 -5.44 -17.84
CA ASP A 12 -7.31 -4.25 -16.99
C ASP A 12 -6.22 -4.39 -15.91
N THR A 13 -5.37 -5.43 -16.00
CA THR A 13 -4.24 -5.64 -15.07
C THR A 13 -3.39 -4.36 -14.88
N TYR A 14 -2.98 -3.72 -15.97
CA TYR A 14 -2.11 -2.54 -15.93
C TYR A 14 -2.83 -1.26 -15.47
N PRO A 15 -4.05 -0.95 -15.95
CA PRO A 15 -4.88 0.07 -15.33
C PRO A 15 -4.99 -0.08 -13.79
N TRP A 16 -5.27 -1.28 -13.29
CA TRP A 16 -5.34 -1.55 -11.85
C TRP A 16 -4.01 -1.36 -11.12
N ARG A 17 -2.87 -1.78 -11.71
CA ARG A 17 -1.53 -1.48 -11.16
C ARG A 17 -1.27 0.01 -11.04
N ASN A 18 -1.61 0.78 -12.09
CA ASN A 18 -1.44 2.23 -12.09
C ASN A 18 -2.32 2.91 -11.04
N LEU A 19 -3.56 2.44 -10.85
CA LEU A 19 -4.44 2.91 -9.78
C LEU A 19 -3.87 2.59 -8.40
N SER A 20 -3.37 1.38 -8.20
CA SER A 20 -2.76 0.95 -6.94
C SER A 20 -1.56 1.83 -6.57
N ARG A 21 -0.69 2.13 -7.54
CA ARG A 21 0.43 3.06 -7.35
C ARG A 21 -0.04 4.48 -7.04
N LEU A 22 -0.99 5.01 -7.83
CA LEU A 22 -1.56 6.34 -7.62
C LEU A 22 -2.20 6.46 -6.23
N TYR A 23 -2.89 5.43 -5.76
CA TYR A 23 -3.53 5.42 -4.45
C TYR A 23 -2.49 5.49 -3.33
N ARG A 24 -1.41 4.71 -3.41
CA ARG A 24 -0.28 4.80 -2.48
C ARG A 24 0.34 6.19 -2.47
N GLU A 25 0.61 6.76 -3.64
CA GLU A 25 1.17 8.12 -3.76
C GLU A 25 0.25 9.23 -3.25
N THR A 26 -1.06 8.98 -3.17
CA THR A 26 -2.01 9.97 -2.66
C THR A 26 -2.02 10.02 -1.13
N ASP A 27 -1.43 9.03 -0.44
CA ASP A 27 -1.23 9.03 1.01
C ASP A 27 -2.52 9.44 1.76
N LEU A 28 -3.62 8.74 1.47
CA LEU A 28 -4.95 9.13 1.94
C LEU A 28 -5.07 9.20 3.47
N TRP A 29 -4.43 8.25 4.15
CA TRP A 29 -4.60 8.01 5.58
C TRP A 29 -3.51 8.62 6.46
N THR A 30 -2.38 9.00 5.86
CA THR A 30 -1.21 9.51 6.59
C THR A 30 -0.60 10.72 5.90
N TYR A 31 -0.22 11.74 6.67
CA TYR A 31 0.51 12.90 6.17
C TYR A 31 1.61 13.30 7.16
N ASN A 32 2.85 13.46 6.68
CA ASN A 32 4.02 13.78 7.50
C ASN A 32 4.18 12.87 8.74
N GLY A 33 3.91 11.57 8.58
CA GLY A 33 4.00 10.57 9.65
C GLY A 33 2.86 10.61 10.68
N LYS A 34 1.82 11.44 10.47
CA LYS A 34 0.63 11.51 11.32
C LYS A 34 -0.61 11.02 10.58
N THR A 35 -1.56 10.43 11.30
CA THR A 35 -2.87 10.09 10.74
C THR A 35 -3.58 11.37 10.25
N THR A 36 -4.14 11.34 9.04
CA THR A 36 -4.90 12.48 8.50
C THR A 36 -6.15 12.77 9.33
N THR A 37 -6.67 14.00 9.28
CA THR A 37 -8.04 14.29 9.73
C THR A 37 -9.05 13.79 8.69
N TRP A 38 -10.33 13.72 9.04
CA TRP A 38 -11.35 13.34 8.05
C TRP A 38 -11.44 14.37 6.92
N GLN A 39 -11.27 15.68 7.18
CA GLN A 39 -11.24 16.71 6.13
C GLN A 39 -10.09 16.51 5.15
N GLN A 40 -8.89 16.27 5.69
CA GLN A 40 -7.69 16.00 4.87
C GLN A 40 -7.86 14.73 4.03
N ALA A 41 -8.45 13.67 4.61
CA ALA A 41 -8.74 12.45 3.88
C ALA A 41 -9.77 12.69 2.77
N THR A 42 -10.81 13.52 3.00
CA THR A 42 -11.78 13.92 1.96
C THR A 42 -11.08 14.62 0.79
N GLU A 43 -10.29 15.65 1.06
CA GLU A 43 -9.55 16.40 0.03
C GLU A 43 -8.65 15.48 -0.81
N ARG A 44 -7.94 14.57 -0.14
CA ARG A 44 -7.06 13.58 -0.79
C ARG A 44 -7.84 12.56 -1.61
N LEU A 45 -9.01 12.11 -1.15
CA LEU A 45 -9.87 11.20 -1.93
C LEU A 45 -10.36 11.88 -3.20
N GLU A 46 -10.73 13.16 -3.15
CA GLU A 46 -11.11 13.93 -4.34
C GLU A 46 -9.94 14.12 -5.31
N LEU A 47 -8.74 14.37 -4.78
CA LEU A 47 -7.51 14.40 -5.59
C LEU A 47 -7.24 13.05 -6.28
N PHE A 48 -7.41 11.94 -5.54
CA PHE A 48 -7.28 10.59 -6.08
C PHE A 48 -8.30 10.35 -7.21
N LYS A 49 -9.58 10.65 -6.98
CA LYS A 49 -10.65 10.51 -7.97
C LYS A 49 -10.30 11.26 -9.25
N THR A 50 -9.91 12.53 -9.13
CA THR A 50 -9.56 13.38 -10.29
C THR A 50 -8.40 12.79 -11.09
N LYS A 51 -7.31 12.39 -10.42
CA LYS A 51 -6.15 11.79 -11.09
C LYS A 51 -6.47 10.42 -11.71
N SER A 52 -7.37 9.66 -11.08
CA SER A 52 -7.75 8.32 -11.50
C SER A 52 -8.54 8.30 -12.81
N GLU A 53 -9.24 9.37 -13.18
CA GLU A 53 -10.06 9.43 -14.40
C GLU A 53 -9.30 9.04 -15.68
N SER A 54 -8.04 9.49 -15.78
CA SER A 54 -7.19 9.17 -16.93
C SER A 54 -6.87 7.68 -17.04
N ILE A 55 -6.96 6.95 -15.91
CA ILE A 55 -6.69 5.53 -15.81
C ILE A 55 -7.99 4.75 -15.98
N THR A 56 -9.08 5.16 -15.33
CA THR A 56 -10.39 4.48 -15.39
C THR A 56 -11.00 4.55 -16.80
N LYS A 57 -10.73 5.62 -17.56
CA LYS A 57 -11.07 5.69 -19.01
C LYS A 57 -10.42 4.59 -19.86
N LYS A 58 -9.35 3.96 -19.37
CA LYS A 58 -8.65 2.87 -20.07
C LYS A 58 -9.19 1.48 -19.69
N PHE A 59 -10.13 1.40 -18.75
CA PHE A 59 -10.78 0.13 -18.42
C PHE A 59 -11.54 -0.43 -19.62
N LYS A 60 -11.34 -1.71 -19.86
CA LYS A 60 -11.99 -2.49 -20.93
C LYS A 60 -13.05 -3.44 -20.39
N MET A 61 -12.98 -3.79 -19.11
CA MET A 61 -13.94 -4.67 -18.44
C MET A 61 -14.97 -3.84 -17.68
N GLU A 62 -16.26 -4.13 -17.86
CA GLU A 62 -17.32 -3.44 -17.13
C GLU A 62 -17.21 -3.68 -15.62
N ASP A 63 -16.86 -4.90 -15.23
CA ASP A 63 -16.58 -5.26 -13.84
C ASP A 63 -15.48 -4.39 -13.21
N SER A 64 -14.51 -3.89 -13.99
CA SER A 64 -13.47 -2.99 -13.45
C SER A 64 -14.06 -1.66 -13.00
N LYS A 65 -15.05 -1.12 -13.72
CA LYS A 65 -15.73 0.12 -13.33
C LYS A 65 -16.52 -0.10 -12.04
N LEU A 66 -17.29 -1.18 -11.99
CA LEU A 66 -18.07 -1.56 -10.80
C LEU A 66 -17.18 -1.74 -9.56
N VAL A 67 -16.07 -2.48 -9.69
CA VAL A 67 -15.12 -2.68 -8.59
C VAL A 67 -14.46 -1.37 -8.19
N PHE A 68 -14.15 -0.48 -9.13
CA PHE A 68 -13.60 0.84 -8.82
C PHE A 68 -14.60 1.73 -8.06
N ASP A 69 -15.86 1.75 -8.46
CA ASP A 69 -16.90 2.50 -7.76
C ASP A 69 -17.11 1.98 -6.32
N GLN A 70 -17.09 0.66 -6.15
CA GLN A 70 -17.12 0.02 -4.83
C GLN A 70 -15.89 0.39 -3.98
N PHE A 71 -14.70 0.44 -4.59
CA PHE A 71 -13.48 0.87 -3.92
C PHE A 71 -13.55 2.33 -3.46
N ILE A 72 -14.05 3.23 -4.32
CA ILE A 72 -14.27 4.64 -3.95
C ILE A 72 -15.28 4.76 -2.82
N LYS A 73 -16.39 4.02 -2.88
CA LYS A 73 -17.40 3.99 -1.83
C LYS A 73 -16.81 3.52 -0.50
N LEU A 74 -16.03 2.46 -0.49
CA LEU A 74 -15.37 1.95 0.73
C LEU A 74 -14.48 3.00 1.40
N ASN A 75 -13.70 3.75 0.61
CA ASN A 75 -12.88 4.85 1.11
C ASN A 75 -13.73 5.98 1.69
N HIS A 76 -14.80 6.37 0.98
CA HIS A 76 -15.73 7.38 1.45
C HIS A 76 -16.40 6.97 2.78
N ASP A 77 -16.91 5.73 2.87
CA ASP A 77 -17.55 5.22 4.09
C ASP A 77 -16.59 5.19 5.28
N THR A 78 -15.31 4.90 5.03
CA THR A 78 -14.25 4.97 6.06
C THR A 78 -14.01 6.40 6.54
N ILE A 79 -14.03 7.39 5.62
CA ILE A 79 -13.92 8.80 5.98
C ILE A 79 -15.15 9.26 6.78
N VAL A 80 -16.35 8.86 6.38
CA VAL A 80 -17.59 9.16 7.10
C VAL A 80 -17.54 8.58 8.52
N LEU A 81 -17.05 7.35 8.69
CA LEU A 81 -16.85 6.76 10.02
C LEU A 81 -15.90 7.59 10.89
N LYS A 82 -14.80 8.06 10.31
CA LYS A 82 -13.85 8.95 10.99
C LYS A 82 -14.45 10.31 11.36
N GLN A 83 -15.27 10.88 10.48
CA GLN A 83 -16.01 12.11 10.75
C GLN A 83 -17.02 11.91 11.88
N PHE A 84 -17.80 10.83 11.84
CA PHE A 84 -18.78 10.46 12.88
C PHE A 84 -18.10 10.36 14.25
N TYR A 85 -16.96 9.69 14.31
CA TYR A 85 -16.18 9.58 15.54
C TYR A 85 -15.74 10.96 16.07
N SER A 86 -15.21 11.82 15.21
CA SER A 86 -14.79 13.19 15.57
C SER A 86 -15.95 14.05 16.08
N ILE A 87 -17.12 13.95 15.45
CA ILE A 87 -18.33 14.70 15.87
C ILE A 87 -18.80 14.18 17.24
N ASN A 88 -18.84 12.87 17.44
CA ASN A 88 -19.29 12.27 18.70
C ASN A 88 -18.41 12.61 19.89
N GLN A 89 -17.10 12.80 19.69
CA GLN A 89 -16.23 13.29 20.77
C GLN A 89 -16.65 14.68 21.25
N THR A 90 -16.97 15.58 20.32
CA THR A 90 -17.48 16.92 20.63
C THR A 90 -18.83 16.83 21.35
N ALA A 91 -19.76 16.01 20.84
CA ALA A 91 -21.07 15.83 21.44
C ALA A 91 -20.97 15.25 22.87
N LEU A 92 -20.10 14.27 23.09
CA LEU A 92 -19.86 13.68 24.40
C LEU A 92 -19.36 14.71 25.41
N TYR A 93 -18.41 15.57 25.02
CA TYR A 93 -17.96 16.68 25.86
C TYR A 93 -19.13 17.62 26.22
N MET A 94 -19.96 18.01 25.24
CA MET A 94 -21.09 18.89 25.49
C MET A 94 -22.13 18.29 26.44
N ILE A 95 -22.44 17.01 26.26
CA ILE A 95 -23.39 16.27 27.12
C ILE A 95 -22.86 16.21 28.55
N LEU A 96 -21.60 15.82 28.73
CA LEU A 96 -20.99 15.71 30.06
C LEU A 96 -20.83 17.08 30.74
N SER A 97 -20.49 18.12 29.97
CA SER A 97 -20.43 19.49 30.48
C SER A 97 -21.79 19.97 31.01
N ASN A 98 -22.89 19.58 30.36
CA ASN A 98 -24.23 19.89 30.87
C ASN A 98 -24.59 19.04 32.09
N HIS A 99 -24.30 17.74 32.06
CA HIS A 99 -24.47 16.85 33.21
C HIS A 99 -23.77 17.37 34.47
N ASP A 100 -22.52 17.83 34.34
CA ASP A 100 -21.73 18.32 35.48
C ASP A 100 -22.31 19.62 36.06
N LYS A 101 -22.90 20.49 35.22
CA LYS A 101 -23.62 21.70 35.68
C LYS A 101 -24.82 21.34 36.56
N ASP A 102 -25.57 20.31 36.16
CA ASP A 102 -26.82 19.90 36.81
C ASP A 102 -26.58 19.05 38.06
N THR A 103 -25.61 18.14 38.01
CA THR A 103 -25.38 17.14 39.07
C THR A 103 -24.29 17.54 40.08
N LYS A 104 -23.43 18.51 39.75
CA LYS A 104 -22.20 18.86 40.49
C LYS A 104 -21.18 17.72 40.59
N LEU A 105 -21.33 16.67 39.79
CA LEU A 105 -20.32 15.66 39.56
C LEU A 105 -19.30 16.16 38.51
N ASN A 106 -18.13 15.51 38.41
CA ASN A 106 -17.03 15.91 37.52
C ASN A 106 -16.74 14.86 36.42
N ALA A 107 -17.78 14.41 35.72
CA ALA A 107 -17.62 13.40 34.68
C ALA A 107 -16.86 13.92 33.44
N CYS A 108 -16.93 15.23 33.18
CA CYS A 108 -16.32 15.89 32.03
C CYS A 108 -14.78 16.01 32.13
N GLU A 109 -14.19 15.86 33.32
CA GLU A 109 -12.73 15.92 33.50
C GLU A 109 -12.03 14.63 33.10
N GLY A 110 -12.68 13.47 33.27
CA GLY A 110 -12.07 12.15 33.05
C GLY A 110 -12.48 11.48 31.75
N LEU A 111 -13.79 11.38 31.50
CA LEU A 111 -14.32 10.51 30.44
C LEU A 111 -14.00 11.00 29.01
N PRO A 112 -14.09 12.29 28.67
CA PRO A 112 -13.69 12.77 27.34
C PRO A 112 -12.22 12.51 27.03
N CYS A 113 -11.33 12.69 28.01
CA CYS A 113 -9.90 12.42 27.86
C CYS A 113 -9.66 10.93 27.59
N PHE A 114 -10.32 10.04 28.35
CA PHE A 114 -10.24 8.60 28.17
C PHE A 114 -10.74 8.15 26.79
N VAL A 115 -11.90 8.65 26.35
CA VAL A 115 -12.47 8.32 25.03
C VAL A 115 -11.61 8.87 23.90
N SER A 116 -10.90 9.98 24.12
CA SER A 116 -10.02 10.58 23.13
C SER A 116 -8.68 9.87 22.97
N THR A 117 -8.35 8.93 23.86
CA THR A 117 -7.12 8.14 23.72
C THR A 117 -7.10 7.33 22.44
N ASP A 118 -5.89 7.10 21.92
CA ASP A 118 -5.64 6.33 20.70
C ASP A 118 -6.29 4.93 20.70
N PHE A 119 -6.59 4.40 21.89
CA PHE A 119 -7.26 3.10 22.03
C PHE A 119 -8.67 3.08 21.41
N PHE A 120 -9.46 4.15 21.55
CA PHE A 120 -10.83 4.20 21.01
C PHE A 120 -10.93 4.93 19.67
N SER A 121 -10.12 5.96 19.47
CA SER A 121 -10.14 6.78 18.25
C SER A 121 -9.39 6.16 17.08
N ASP A 122 -8.25 5.56 17.40
CA ASP A 122 -7.26 5.20 16.41
C ASP A 122 -7.23 3.69 16.13
N SER A 123 -7.67 2.84 17.05
CA SER A 123 -7.62 1.37 16.84
C SER A 123 -8.46 0.91 15.64
N ILE A 124 -9.75 1.27 15.60
CA ILE A 124 -10.65 0.85 14.51
C ILE A 124 -10.26 1.52 13.19
N ASN A 125 -9.96 2.82 13.21
CA ASN A 125 -9.55 3.54 12.01
C ASN A 125 -8.22 3.00 11.46
N LYS A 126 -7.22 2.75 12.30
CA LYS A 126 -5.95 2.14 11.87
C LYS A 126 -6.16 0.73 11.33
N CYS A 127 -7.00 -0.10 11.96
CA CYS A 127 -7.35 -1.42 11.43
C CYS A 127 -7.98 -1.32 10.04
N ILE A 128 -9.05 -0.53 9.86
CA ILE A 128 -9.74 -0.42 8.57
C ILE A 128 -8.81 0.14 7.49
N THR A 129 -8.07 1.20 7.79
CA THR A 129 -7.15 1.82 6.82
C THR A 129 -5.98 0.89 6.46
N TYR A 130 -5.49 0.10 7.42
CA TYR A 130 -4.50 -0.95 7.18
C TYR A 130 -5.06 -2.03 6.26
N GLU A 131 -6.25 -2.56 6.54
CA GLU A 131 -6.90 -3.59 5.72
C GLU A 131 -7.14 -3.11 4.27
N ILE A 132 -7.61 -1.86 4.09
CA ILE A 132 -7.77 -1.26 2.76
C ILE A 132 -6.44 -1.14 2.03
N THR A 133 -5.38 -0.73 2.72
CA THR A 133 -4.09 -0.43 2.09
C THR A 133 -3.25 -1.69 1.83
N ASN A 134 -3.27 -2.66 2.75
CA ASN A 134 -2.38 -3.81 2.73
C ASN A 134 -3.03 -5.03 2.07
N ASP A 135 -4.26 -5.34 2.44
CA ASP A 135 -4.90 -6.59 2.04
C ASP A 135 -5.65 -6.43 0.73
N LEU A 136 -6.41 -5.34 0.57
CA LEU A 136 -7.16 -5.09 -0.67
C LEU A 136 -6.24 -4.72 -1.84
N LEU A 137 -5.24 -3.86 -1.63
CA LEU A 137 -4.26 -3.54 -2.67
C LEU A 137 -3.21 -4.63 -2.85
N GLY A 138 -2.95 -5.45 -1.83
CA GLY A 138 -2.02 -6.58 -1.89
C GLY A 138 -2.42 -7.65 -2.91
N ILE A 139 -3.71 -7.69 -3.28
CA ILE A 139 -4.26 -8.54 -4.35
C ILE A 139 -3.68 -8.18 -5.72
N ILE A 140 -3.40 -6.89 -5.95
CA ILE A 140 -2.91 -6.41 -7.24
C ILE A 140 -1.41 -6.71 -7.32
N PRO A 141 -0.92 -7.51 -8.28
CA PRO A 141 0.49 -7.85 -8.35
C PRO A 141 1.34 -6.61 -8.62
N ASP A 142 2.32 -6.37 -7.74
CA ASP A 142 3.17 -5.19 -7.77
C ASP A 142 4.59 -5.56 -8.25
N PRO A 143 5.08 -4.99 -9.38
CA PRO A 143 6.42 -5.26 -9.86
C PRO A 143 7.52 -4.76 -8.90
N GLU A 144 7.26 -3.74 -8.08
CA GLU A 144 8.25 -3.16 -7.17
C GLU A 144 8.72 -4.17 -6.11
N LYS A 145 7.86 -5.11 -5.72
CA LYS A 145 8.17 -6.20 -4.78
C LYS A 145 9.32 -7.11 -5.26
N TYR A 146 9.58 -7.14 -6.57
CA TYR A 146 10.63 -7.95 -7.18
C TYR A 146 11.72 -7.09 -7.82
N SER A 147 11.84 -5.83 -7.40
CA SER A 147 12.86 -4.92 -7.90
C SER A 147 14.27 -5.34 -7.42
N CYS A 148 15.25 -5.13 -8.29
CA CYS A 148 16.66 -5.36 -7.97
C CYS A 148 17.23 -4.13 -7.24
N PRO A 149 17.79 -4.27 -6.02
CA PRO A 149 18.29 -3.12 -5.25
C PRO A 149 19.42 -2.33 -5.94
N ILE A 150 20.12 -2.93 -6.91
CA ILE A 150 21.23 -2.30 -7.64
C ILE A 150 20.73 -1.39 -8.77
N CYS A 151 19.69 -1.80 -9.51
CA CYS A 151 19.22 -1.05 -10.68
C CYS A 151 17.78 -0.51 -10.51
N GLN A 152 17.14 -0.78 -9.37
CA GLN A 152 15.78 -0.33 -9.01
C GLN A 152 14.65 -0.73 -9.99
N GLU A 153 14.95 -1.61 -10.92
CA GLU A 153 14.01 -2.15 -11.91
C GLU A 153 13.63 -3.62 -11.57
N LEU A 154 12.53 -4.13 -12.12
CA LEU A 154 12.05 -5.51 -11.93
C LEU A 154 13.13 -6.56 -12.27
N ALA A 155 13.50 -7.44 -11.35
CA ALA A 155 14.66 -8.32 -11.52
C ALA A 155 14.61 -9.22 -12.78
N TYR A 156 15.55 -9.02 -13.72
CA TYR A 156 15.68 -9.87 -14.91
C TYR A 156 16.71 -10.98 -14.70
N LYS A 157 16.30 -12.22 -14.99
CA LYS A 157 17.04 -13.44 -14.62
C LYS A 157 17.42 -13.39 -13.13
N PRO A 158 16.41 -13.47 -12.24
CA PRO A 158 16.57 -13.24 -10.81
C PRO A 158 17.54 -14.24 -10.17
N ILE A 159 18.59 -13.73 -9.51
CA ILE A 159 19.52 -14.51 -8.71
C ILE A 159 19.19 -14.27 -7.24
N ARG A 160 18.94 -15.35 -6.49
CA ARG A 160 18.76 -15.29 -5.05
C ARG A 160 20.05 -15.72 -4.37
N LEU A 161 20.67 -14.79 -3.64
CA LEU A 161 21.88 -15.08 -2.87
C LEU A 161 21.57 -16.04 -1.71
N ASN A 162 22.61 -16.62 -1.10
CA ASN A 162 22.45 -17.51 0.08
C ASN A 162 21.81 -16.80 1.28
N CYS A 163 21.88 -15.46 1.32
CA CYS A 163 21.18 -14.62 2.30
C CYS A 163 19.76 -14.23 1.87
N ASN A 164 19.17 -14.90 0.87
CA ASN A 164 17.83 -14.70 0.30
C ASN A 164 17.54 -13.37 -0.42
N HIS A 165 18.51 -12.45 -0.50
CA HIS A 165 18.36 -11.20 -1.27
C HIS A 165 18.38 -11.45 -2.79
N LEU A 166 17.53 -10.70 -3.49
CA LEU A 166 17.23 -10.84 -4.90
C LEU A 166 17.96 -9.79 -5.75
N PHE A 167 18.60 -10.21 -6.84
CA PHE A 167 19.27 -9.30 -7.78
C PHE A 167 19.11 -9.75 -9.23
N CYS A 168 19.37 -8.87 -10.19
CA CYS A 168 19.53 -9.27 -11.60
C CYS A 168 20.87 -9.98 -11.81
N LEU A 169 20.90 -10.99 -12.68
CA LEU A 169 22.15 -11.65 -13.11
C LEU A 169 23.18 -10.63 -13.64
N LYS A 170 22.75 -9.71 -14.52
CA LYS A 170 23.63 -8.66 -15.08
C LYS A 170 24.22 -7.75 -13.99
N CYS A 171 23.44 -7.43 -12.95
CA CYS A 171 23.89 -6.58 -11.83
C CYS A 171 24.92 -7.30 -10.96
N LEU A 172 24.71 -8.59 -10.66
CA LEU A 172 25.68 -9.36 -9.88
C LEU A 172 27.00 -9.58 -10.62
N ILE A 173 26.97 -9.85 -11.93
CA ILE A 173 28.21 -9.97 -12.72
C ILE A 173 29.02 -8.67 -12.66
N LYS A 174 28.35 -7.50 -12.76
CA LYS A 174 29.00 -6.20 -12.61
C LYS A 174 29.55 -5.99 -11.20
N ALA A 175 28.83 -6.44 -10.16
CA ALA A 175 29.28 -6.36 -8.78
C ALA A 175 30.54 -7.22 -8.51
N GLN A 176 30.53 -8.48 -9.00
CA GLN A 176 31.69 -9.38 -8.91
C GLN A 176 32.92 -8.79 -9.63
N LYS A 177 32.75 -8.22 -10.82
CA LYS A 177 33.83 -7.55 -11.55
C LYS A 177 34.42 -6.34 -10.82
N LYS A 178 33.67 -5.73 -9.89
CA LYS A 178 34.13 -4.63 -9.04
C LYS A 178 34.65 -5.09 -7.67
N ASN A 179 34.89 -6.39 -7.50
CA ASN A 179 35.31 -7.00 -6.23
C ASN A 179 34.35 -6.72 -5.05
N LEU A 180 33.05 -6.57 -5.35
CA LEU A 180 32.02 -6.48 -4.32
C LEU A 180 31.62 -7.90 -3.90
N ASP A 181 32.30 -8.44 -2.89
CA ASP A 181 32.14 -9.83 -2.46
C ASP A 181 30.91 -10.04 -1.53
N ASN A 182 30.54 -9.01 -0.77
CA ASN A 182 29.47 -9.08 0.22
C ASN A 182 28.12 -8.64 -0.34
N CYS A 183 27.03 -9.09 0.28
CA CYS A 183 25.68 -8.68 -0.11
C CYS A 183 25.49 -7.15 0.03
N PRO A 184 25.01 -6.43 -1.00
CA PRO A 184 24.73 -4.98 -0.91
C PRO A 184 23.64 -4.61 0.10
N VAL A 185 22.75 -5.55 0.44
CA VAL A 185 21.59 -5.30 1.31
C VAL A 185 21.91 -5.59 2.78
N CYS A 186 22.34 -6.82 3.08
CA CYS A 186 22.60 -7.23 4.48
C CYS A 186 24.09 -7.39 4.83
N ARG A 187 25.00 -7.12 3.89
CA ARG A 187 26.46 -7.27 4.09
C ARG A 187 26.92 -8.69 4.45
N ALA A 188 26.08 -9.70 4.20
CA ALA A 188 26.47 -11.11 4.36
C ALA A 188 27.76 -11.40 3.58
N LYS A 189 28.72 -12.04 4.28
CA LYS A 189 30.07 -12.29 3.77
C LYS A 189 30.07 -13.21 2.57
N ASP A 190 30.86 -12.88 1.56
CA ASP A 190 31.07 -13.64 0.32
C ASP A 190 29.76 -14.00 -0.43
N ALA A 191 28.64 -13.37 -0.12
CA ALA A 191 27.34 -13.73 -0.69
C ALA A 191 27.28 -13.47 -2.19
N VAL A 192 27.91 -12.40 -2.67
CA VAL A 192 28.02 -12.07 -4.11
C VAL A 192 29.13 -12.89 -4.75
N LYS A 193 30.25 -13.08 -4.06
CA LYS A 193 31.38 -13.88 -4.54
C LYS A 193 30.98 -15.33 -4.83
N ASN A 194 30.19 -15.94 -3.95
CA ASN A 194 29.70 -17.31 -4.07
C ASN A 194 28.51 -17.45 -5.02
N ALA A 195 27.95 -16.34 -5.53
CA ALA A 195 26.81 -16.38 -6.42
C ALA A 195 27.20 -16.91 -7.81
N THR A 196 26.57 -18.00 -8.24
CA THR A 196 26.78 -18.60 -9.56
C THR A 196 25.47 -18.71 -10.34
N SER A 197 25.53 -19.21 -11.57
CA SER A 197 24.34 -19.51 -12.37
C SER A 197 23.37 -20.50 -11.70
N LYS A 198 23.85 -21.29 -10.72
CA LYS A 198 23.01 -22.21 -9.93
C LYS A 198 22.04 -21.48 -9.00
N ASN A 199 22.34 -20.23 -8.62
CA ASN A 199 21.50 -19.40 -7.78
C ASN A 199 20.32 -18.73 -8.54
N LEU A 200 20.13 -19.07 -9.81
CA LEU A 200 19.00 -18.61 -10.61
C LEU A 200 17.69 -19.15 -10.05
N ASP A 201 16.82 -18.24 -9.60
CA ASP A 201 15.48 -18.57 -9.15
C ASP A 201 14.57 -18.79 -10.36
N LYS A 202 14.58 -20.03 -10.87
CA LYS A 202 13.75 -20.43 -12.02
C LYS A 202 12.26 -20.29 -11.75
N LYS A 203 11.83 -20.56 -10.51
CA LYS A 203 10.41 -20.45 -10.12
C LYS A 203 9.97 -18.99 -10.21
N LEU A 204 10.75 -18.08 -9.61
CA LEU A 204 10.48 -16.66 -9.69
C LEU A 204 10.58 -16.14 -11.13
N LEU A 205 11.55 -16.59 -11.92
CA LEU A 205 11.65 -16.19 -13.33
C LEU A 205 10.38 -16.52 -14.13
N ASN A 206 9.80 -17.72 -13.92
CA ASN A 206 8.55 -18.11 -14.57
C ASN A 206 7.38 -17.23 -14.12
N ILE A 207 7.28 -16.93 -12.82
CA ILE A 207 6.28 -16.01 -12.28
C ILE A 207 6.46 -14.63 -12.91
N LEU A 208 7.69 -14.09 -12.94
CA LEU A 208 7.95 -12.76 -13.48
C LEU A 208 7.62 -12.64 -14.97
N THR A 209 7.90 -13.70 -15.73
CA THR A 209 7.60 -13.75 -17.17
C THR A 209 6.11 -13.81 -17.44
N THR A 210 5.36 -14.53 -16.59
CA THR A 210 3.91 -14.68 -16.71
C THR A 210 3.18 -13.42 -16.22
N ASP A 211 3.59 -12.90 -15.07
CA ASP A 211 2.86 -11.87 -14.34
C ASP A 211 3.23 -10.46 -14.78
N PHE A 212 4.46 -10.25 -15.23
CA PHE A 212 5.01 -8.94 -15.61
C PHE A 212 5.64 -8.95 -17.02
N PRO A 213 4.88 -9.37 -18.06
CA PRO A 213 5.43 -9.59 -19.39
C PRO A 213 5.85 -8.30 -20.10
N ARG A 214 5.28 -7.13 -19.78
CA ARG A 214 5.72 -5.85 -20.39
C ARG A 214 7.05 -5.40 -19.80
N GLU A 215 7.20 -5.55 -18.49
CA GLU A 215 8.37 -5.18 -17.72
C GLU A 215 9.57 -6.07 -18.09
N ILE A 216 9.35 -7.38 -18.28
CA ILE A 216 10.39 -8.30 -18.74
C ILE A 216 10.82 -8.03 -20.19
N ARG A 217 9.89 -7.67 -21.08
CA ARG A 217 10.19 -7.35 -22.49
C ARG A 217 10.97 -6.05 -22.66
N ALA A 218 10.92 -5.14 -21.70
CA ALA A 218 11.61 -3.86 -21.76
C ALA A 218 13.12 -3.94 -21.41
N ARG A 219 13.66 -5.12 -21.07
CA ARG A 219 15.04 -5.34 -20.56
C ARG A 219 15.91 -6.26 -21.43
#